data_AF-A0A951M6R4-F1
#
_entry.id   AF-A0A951M6R4-F1
#
_cell.length_a   1.000
_cell.length_b   1.000
_cell.length_c   1.000
_cell.angle_alpha   90.00
_cell.angle_beta   90.00
_cell.angle_gamma   90.00
#
_symmetry.space_group_name_H-M   'P 1'
#
loop_
_entity.id
_entity.type
_entity.pdbx_description
1 polymer ?
#
loop_
_entity_poly.entity_id
_entity_poly.type
_entity_poly.pdbx_seq_one_letter_code
_entity_poly.pdbx_strand_id
1 'polypeptide(L)'
;MNQEVMSIFNQPAQPVSFDRIRIALASPEKIKSWSFGEIKKPETINYRTFKPERDGLFCARIFGPIKDYECLCGKYKRMKYKGIICEKCGVEVTLSRVRRERMGHIELAAPVAHIWFLKSLPSRIGLLLDMTLKDIERVLY
;
A
#
# COMPACT_ATOMS: atom_id res chain seq x y z
N MET A 1 41.44 9.87 7.80
CA MET A 1 40.58 10.73 8.64
C MET A 1 39.84 11.81 7.81
N ASN A 2 39.51 11.56 6.52
CA ASN A 2 39.01 12.60 5.59
C ASN A 2 37.68 12.25 4.88
N GLN A 3 37.01 11.14 5.23
CA GLN A 3 35.75 10.75 4.58
C GLN A 3 34.50 11.37 5.24
N GLU A 4 34.60 11.83 6.49
CA GLU A 4 33.47 12.42 7.23
C GLU A 4 33.15 13.86 6.80
N VAL A 5 34.10 14.55 6.17
CA VAL A 5 33.91 15.95 5.71
C VAL A 5 33.14 16.00 4.38
N MET A 6 33.15 14.92 3.59
CA MET A 6 32.46 14.86 2.28
C MET A 6 30.94 14.67 2.41
N SER A 7 30.41 14.31 3.58
CA SER A 7 28.97 14.17 3.81
C SER A 7 28.23 15.48 4.13
N ILE A 8 28.95 16.58 4.38
CA ILE A 8 28.34 17.89 4.72
C ILE A 8 27.84 18.63 3.47
N PHE A 9 28.40 18.33 2.29
CA PHE A 9 28.07 18.99 1.01
C PHE A 9 27.04 18.24 0.17
N ASN A 10 26.46 17.14 0.68
CA ASN A 10 25.39 16.46 -0.05
C ASN A 10 24.13 17.32 0.11
N GLN A 11 23.88 18.19 -0.86
CA GLN A 11 22.70 19.06 -0.89
C GLN A 11 21.45 18.18 -0.67
N PRO A 12 20.55 18.53 0.27
CA PRO A 12 19.30 17.80 0.40
C PRO A 12 18.59 17.87 -0.95
N ALA A 13 18.24 16.71 -1.50
CA ALA A 13 17.51 16.63 -2.75
C ALA A 13 16.30 17.57 -2.66
N GLN A 14 16.24 18.53 -3.58
CA GLN A 14 15.17 19.53 -3.64
C GLN A 14 13.81 18.81 -3.61
N PRO A 15 12.86 19.24 -2.76
CA PRO A 15 11.53 18.66 -2.78
C PRO A 15 10.96 18.81 -4.19
N VAL A 16 10.45 17.72 -4.75
CA VAL A 16 9.88 17.71 -6.11
C VAL A 16 8.69 18.68 -6.10
N SER A 17 8.86 19.88 -6.66
CA SER A 17 7.77 20.83 -6.86
C SER A 17 6.99 20.43 -8.10
N PHE A 18 5.67 20.37 -8.00
CA PHE A 18 4.79 20.13 -9.12
C PHE A 18 3.85 21.32 -9.29
N ASP A 19 3.61 21.74 -10.53
CA ASP A 19 2.76 22.91 -10.82
C ASP A 19 1.29 22.53 -11.07
N ARG A 20 1.00 21.25 -11.34
CA ARG A 20 -0.34 20.77 -11.72
C ARG A 20 -0.65 19.42 -11.09
N ILE A 21 -1.91 19.25 -10.68
CA ILE A 21 -2.47 17.98 -10.20
C ILE A 21 -3.54 17.51 -11.17
N ARG A 22 -3.50 16.22 -11.53
CA ARG A 22 -4.55 15.58 -12.33
C ARG A 22 -5.16 14.43 -11.53
N ILE A 23 -6.49 14.33 -11.57
CA ILE A 23 -7.25 13.19 -11.06
C ILE A 23 -7.82 12.38 -12.23
N ALA A 24 -7.80 11.05 -12.12
CA ALA A 24 -8.32 10.13 -13.13
C ALA A 24 -8.73 8.81 -12.47
N LEU A 25 -9.51 8.01 -13.18
CA LEU A 25 -9.81 6.63 -12.77
C LEU A 25 -8.54 5.77 -12.80
N ALA A 26 -8.41 4.87 -11.84
CA ALA A 26 -7.34 3.90 -11.80
C ALA A 26 -7.78 2.61 -12.50
N SER A 27 -6.97 2.13 -13.46
CA SER A 27 -7.17 0.81 -14.06
C SER A 27 -6.74 -0.28 -13.06
N PRO A 28 -7.24 -1.52 -13.20
CA PRO A 28 -6.82 -2.64 -12.36
C PRO A 28 -5.30 -2.86 -12.36
N GLU A 29 -4.66 -2.72 -13.53
CA GLU A 29 -3.21 -2.80 -13.68
C GLU A 29 -2.49 -1.70 -12.89
N LYS A 30 -3.03 -0.48 -12.90
CA LYS A 30 -2.47 0.65 -12.15
C LYS A 30 -2.57 0.42 -10.64
N ILE A 31 -3.70 -0.12 -10.16
CA ILE A 31 -3.87 -0.49 -8.74
C ILE A 31 -2.84 -1.56 -8.34
N LYS A 32 -2.62 -2.58 -9.18
CA LYS A 32 -1.58 -3.60 -8.96
C LYS A 32 -0.17 -2.98 -8.94
N SER A 33 0.10 -1.99 -9.80
CA SER A 33 1.41 -1.31 -9.85
C SER A 33 1.77 -0.53 -8.58
N TRP A 34 0.77 -0.02 -7.83
CA TRP A 34 0.99 0.69 -6.56
C TRP A 34 1.19 -0.26 -5.38
N SER A 35 0.82 -1.53 -5.56
CA SER A 35 0.78 -2.49 -4.49
C SER A 35 2.12 -3.16 -4.25
N PHE A 36 2.47 -3.31 -2.96
CA PHE A 36 3.64 -4.07 -2.52
C PHE A 36 3.29 -5.53 -2.21
N GLY A 37 2.02 -5.92 -2.32
CA GLY A 37 1.58 -7.28 -2.07
C GLY A 37 0.08 -7.42 -1.88
N GLU A 38 -0.38 -8.65 -2.06
CA GLU A 38 -1.77 -9.06 -1.93
C GLU A 38 -2.10 -9.43 -0.49
N ILE A 39 -3.25 -8.96 -0.01
CA ILE A 39 -3.80 -9.33 1.30
C ILE A 39 -4.79 -10.45 1.10
N LYS A 40 -4.53 -11.60 1.75
CA LYS A 40 -5.36 -12.82 1.61
C LYS A 40 -6.22 -13.10 2.83
N LYS A 41 -5.84 -12.50 3.94
CA LYS A 41 -6.23 -12.90 5.28
C LYS A 41 -6.82 -11.68 6.02
N PRO A 42 -8.01 -11.79 6.65
CA PRO A 42 -8.58 -10.68 7.41
C PRO A 42 -7.86 -10.42 8.75
N GLU A 43 -6.92 -11.28 9.14
CA GLU A 43 -6.21 -11.20 10.41
C GLU A 43 -5.37 -9.92 10.51
N THR A 44 -5.33 -9.34 11.71
CA THR A 44 -4.65 -8.08 11.99
C THR A 44 -3.34 -8.31 12.72
N ILE A 45 -3.44 -8.62 14.01
CA ILE A 45 -2.33 -8.88 14.92
C ILE A 45 -2.61 -10.14 15.74
N ASN A 46 -1.55 -10.81 16.13
CA ASN A 46 -1.62 -11.94 17.02
C ASN A 46 -2.01 -11.50 18.43
N TYR A 47 -3.01 -12.15 19.04
CA TYR A 47 -3.54 -11.75 20.35
C TYR A 47 -2.54 -11.90 21.51
N ARG A 48 -1.57 -12.83 21.44
CA ARG A 48 -0.57 -13.03 22.50
C ARG A 48 0.69 -12.21 22.30
N THR A 49 1.20 -12.20 21.07
CA THR A 49 2.51 -11.60 20.77
C THR A 49 2.43 -10.17 20.28
N PHE A 50 1.23 -9.68 19.96
CA PHE A 50 0.98 -8.38 19.31
C PHE A 50 1.77 -8.17 18.01
N LYS A 51 2.28 -9.25 17.41
CA LYS A 51 2.97 -9.22 16.13
C LYS A 51 1.93 -9.27 15.01
N PRO A 52 2.11 -8.51 13.91
CA PRO A 52 1.27 -8.60 12.74
C PRO A 52 1.28 -9.99 12.14
N GLU A 53 0.12 -10.45 11.72
CA GLU A 53 -0.03 -11.74 11.05
C GLU A 53 0.47 -11.68 9.61
N ARG A 54 0.93 -12.83 9.10
CA ARG A 54 1.42 -12.95 7.73
C ARG A 54 0.24 -12.91 6.75
N ASP A 55 0.38 -12.10 5.70
CA ASP A 55 -0.62 -11.87 4.65
C ASP A 55 -1.94 -11.24 5.13
N GLY A 56 -1.94 -10.77 6.39
CA GLY A 56 -3.02 -10.03 7.01
C GLY A 56 -2.98 -8.53 6.71
N LEU A 57 -3.95 -7.80 7.27
CA LEU A 57 -4.14 -6.36 7.06
C LEU A 57 -2.95 -5.49 7.54
N PHE A 58 -2.15 -5.99 8.49
CA PHE A 58 -0.98 -5.26 9.01
C PHE A 58 0.37 -5.90 8.64
N CYS A 59 0.37 -6.86 7.71
CA CYS A 59 1.53 -7.68 7.34
C CYS A 59 2.79 -6.84 7.11
N ALA A 60 3.85 -7.14 7.87
CA ALA A 60 5.12 -6.40 7.78
C ALA A 60 5.89 -6.64 6.47
N ARG A 61 5.58 -7.72 5.75
CA ARG A 61 6.18 -8.01 4.43
C ARG A 61 5.68 -7.02 3.36
N ILE A 62 4.39 -6.71 3.39
CA ILE A 62 3.74 -5.82 2.41
C ILE A 62 4.01 -4.36 2.77
N PHE A 63 3.68 -3.98 4.01
CA PHE A 63 3.71 -2.58 4.42
C PHE A 63 5.09 -2.14 4.95
N GLY A 64 5.98 -3.06 5.30
CA GLY A 64 7.30 -2.76 5.87
C GLY A 64 7.41 -2.97 7.39
N PRO A 65 8.59 -2.70 7.96
CA PRO A 65 8.94 -3.08 9.33
C PRO A 65 8.22 -2.23 10.39
N ILE A 66 7.97 -2.80 11.57
CA ILE A 66 7.32 -2.11 12.71
C ILE A 66 8.30 -1.16 13.41
N LYS A 67 9.56 -1.58 13.50
CA LYS A 67 10.65 -0.83 14.14
C LYS A 67 11.66 -0.44 13.08
N ASP A 68 12.30 0.70 13.29
CA ASP A 68 13.30 1.21 12.35
C ASP A 68 14.50 0.28 12.26
N TYR A 69 14.89 -0.07 11.03
CA TYR A 69 16.04 -0.92 10.74
C TYR A 69 16.04 -2.27 11.48
N GLU A 70 14.86 -2.84 11.73
CA GLU A 70 14.70 -4.16 12.35
C GLU A 70 13.64 -4.99 11.60
N CYS A 71 14.00 -6.22 11.22
CA CYS A 71 13.04 -7.16 10.65
C CYS A 71 12.12 -7.77 11.73
N LEU A 72 10.94 -8.26 11.33
CA LEU A 72 9.92 -8.79 12.27
C LEU A 72 10.41 -9.93 13.18
N CYS A 73 11.27 -10.82 12.66
CA CYS A 73 11.81 -11.95 13.42
C CYS A 73 12.99 -11.56 14.32
N GLY A 74 13.57 -10.37 14.14
CA GLY A 74 14.74 -9.91 14.87
C GLY A 74 16.09 -10.52 14.44
N LYS A 75 16.14 -11.31 13.35
CA LYS A 75 17.42 -11.85 12.79
C LYS A 75 18.35 -10.71 12.36
N TYR A 76 17.82 -9.77 11.58
CA TYR A 76 18.53 -8.58 11.13
C TYR A 76 18.07 -7.38 11.94
N LYS A 77 19.04 -6.72 12.59
CA LYS A 77 18.85 -5.53 13.42
C LYS A 77 19.95 -4.51 13.15
N ARG A 78 19.62 -3.24 13.38
CA ARG A 78 20.50 -2.07 13.22
C ARG A 78 20.69 -1.68 11.74
N MET A 79 21.17 -0.46 11.55
CA MET A 79 21.30 0.19 10.24
C MET A 79 22.25 -0.54 9.27
N LYS A 80 23.15 -1.39 9.75
CA LYS A 80 24.09 -2.16 8.90
C LYS A 80 23.41 -3.08 7.89
N TYR A 81 22.18 -3.52 8.15
CA TYR A 81 21.44 -4.42 7.26
C TYR A 81 20.38 -3.68 6.44
N LYS A 82 20.47 -2.35 6.34
CA LYS A 82 19.52 -1.52 5.58
C LYS A 82 19.38 -2.04 4.14
N GLY A 83 18.14 -2.21 3.69
CA GLY A 83 17.81 -2.68 2.34
C GLY A 83 17.85 -4.20 2.15
N ILE A 84 18.24 -4.97 3.16
CA ILE A 84 18.20 -6.44 3.08
C ILE A 84 16.78 -6.94 3.39
N ILE A 85 16.30 -7.87 2.55
CA ILE A 85 15.06 -8.60 2.79
C ILE A 85 15.38 -9.84 3.62
N CYS A 86 14.70 -10.00 4.76
CA CYS A 86 14.95 -11.15 5.63
C CYS A 86 14.41 -12.45 5.02
N GLU A 87 15.25 -13.48 4.89
CA GLU A 87 14.83 -14.80 4.37
C GLU A 87 13.72 -15.48 5.20
N LYS A 88 13.70 -15.27 6.53
CA LYS A 88 12.74 -15.94 7.42
C LYS A 88 11.35 -15.29 7.40
N CYS A 89 11.29 -13.95 7.46
CA CYS A 89 10.02 -13.24 7.56
C CYS A 89 9.64 -12.44 6.30
N GLY A 90 10.53 -12.32 5.31
CA GLY A 90 10.32 -11.55 4.09
C GLY A 90 10.24 -10.04 4.30
N VAL A 91 10.56 -9.54 5.50
CA VAL A 91 10.50 -8.11 5.83
C VAL A 91 11.80 -7.43 5.43
N GLU A 92 11.67 -6.37 4.66
CA GLU A 92 12.75 -5.48 4.28
C GLU A 92 13.18 -4.61 5.48
N VAL A 93 14.48 -4.50 5.70
CA VAL A 93 15.03 -3.68 6.77
C VAL A 93 15.12 -2.22 6.32
N THR A 94 14.08 -1.45 6.62
CA THR A 94 13.96 -0.02 6.30
C THR A 94 13.47 0.79 7.50
N LEU A 95 13.21 2.09 7.29
CA LEU A 95 12.47 2.91 8.25
C LEU A 95 11.02 2.42 8.35
N SER A 96 10.43 2.49 9.54
CA SER A 96 9.01 2.19 9.79
C SER A 96 8.06 3.18 9.10
N ARG A 97 8.55 4.39 8.78
CA ARG A 97 7.80 5.43 8.05
C ARG A 97 7.21 4.93 6.72
N VAL A 98 7.88 3.99 6.04
CA VAL A 98 7.41 3.44 4.76
C VAL A 98 6.03 2.78 4.87
N ARG A 99 5.61 2.35 6.07
CA ARG A 99 4.27 1.79 6.32
C ARG A 99 3.14 2.77 6.03
N ARG A 100 3.43 4.08 6.03
CA ARG A 100 2.46 5.13 5.69
C ARG A 100 2.35 5.40 4.19
N GLU A 101 3.32 4.92 3.41
CA GLU A 101 3.47 5.21 1.99
C GLU A 101 3.15 3.98 1.12
N ARG A 102 3.46 2.76 1.60
CA ARG A 102 3.20 1.51 0.87
C ARG A 102 1.72 1.16 0.87
N MET A 103 1.21 0.78 -0.31
CA MET A 103 -0.16 0.30 -0.49
C MET A 103 -0.20 -1.23 -0.66
N GLY A 104 -1.31 -1.84 -0.25
CA GLY A 104 -1.66 -3.24 -0.51
C GLY A 104 -2.87 -3.32 -1.44
N HIS A 105 -3.12 -4.49 -2.01
CA HIS A 105 -4.34 -4.74 -2.80
C HIS A 105 -4.99 -6.05 -2.38
N ILE A 106 -6.27 -6.19 -2.76
CA ILE A 106 -7.05 -7.42 -2.64
C ILE A 106 -7.57 -7.74 -4.03
N GLU A 107 -7.34 -8.96 -4.49
CA GLU A 107 -7.95 -9.46 -5.72
C GLU A 107 -9.37 -9.93 -5.43
N LEU A 108 -10.35 -9.30 -6.07
CA LEU A 108 -11.75 -9.65 -5.89
C LEU A 108 -12.09 -10.86 -6.76
N ALA A 109 -12.83 -11.82 -6.20
CA ALA A 109 -13.28 -13.00 -6.93
C ALA A 109 -14.31 -12.67 -8.03
N ALA A 110 -15.07 -11.59 -7.85
CA ALA A 110 -16.06 -11.10 -8.79
C ALA A 110 -15.93 -9.58 -8.95
N PRO A 111 -16.28 -9.02 -10.14
CA PRO A 111 -16.31 -7.58 -10.32
C PRO A 111 -17.38 -6.94 -9.41
N VAL A 112 -17.03 -5.81 -8.80
CA VAL A 112 -17.92 -5.06 -7.91
C VAL A 112 -18.08 -3.64 -8.46
N ALA A 113 -19.33 -3.16 -8.54
CA ALA A 113 -19.62 -1.80 -8.95
C ALA A 113 -19.16 -0.79 -7.90
N HIS A 114 -18.41 0.22 -8.32
CA HIS A 114 -17.92 1.25 -7.42
C HIS A 114 -19.06 2.20 -7.01
N ILE A 115 -19.39 2.21 -5.72
CA ILE A 115 -20.58 2.89 -5.17
C ILE A 115 -20.69 4.36 -5.55
N TRP A 116 -19.58 5.11 -5.64
CA TRP A 116 -19.62 6.53 -6.02
C TRP A 116 -20.12 6.76 -7.44
N PHE A 117 -19.88 5.85 -8.39
CA PHE A 117 -20.36 6.03 -9.77
C PHE A 117 -21.78 5.49 -9.97
N LEU A 118 -22.23 4.63 -9.06
CA LEU A 118 -23.57 4.06 -9.05
C LEU A 118 -24.58 4.98 -8.33
N LYS A 119 -24.34 5.27 -7.05
CA LYS A 119 -25.30 5.95 -6.15
C LYS A 119 -25.14 7.47 -6.05
N SER A 120 -24.06 8.05 -6.55
CA SER A 120 -23.95 9.52 -6.64
C SER A 120 -25.01 10.05 -7.60
N LEU A 121 -25.68 11.14 -7.26
CA LEU A 121 -26.68 11.77 -8.11
C LEU A 121 -26.02 12.94 -8.89
N PRO A 122 -26.14 12.99 -10.23
CA PRO A 122 -26.70 11.96 -11.11
C PRO A 122 -25.79 10.73 -11.25
N SER A 123 -26.39 9.53 -11.37
CA SER A 123 -25.64 8.28 -11.53
C SER A 123 -24.80 8.34 -12.80
N ARG A 124 -23.47 8.25 -12.66
CA ARG A 124 -22.56 8.32 -13.82
C ARG A 124 -22.69 7.09 -14.70
N ILE A 125 -22.90 5.92 -14.09
CA ILE A 125 -23.15 4.66 -14.82
C ILE A 125 -24.53 4.71 -15.48
N GLY A 126 -25.56 5.18 -14.76
CA GLY A 126 -26.91 5.32 -15.33
C GLY A 126 -26.97 6.24 -16.54
N LEU A 127 -26.31 7.40 -16.45
CA LEU A 127 -26.22 8.33 -17.56
C LEU A 127 -25.46 7.75 -18.76
N LEU A 128 -24.39 7.00 -18.51
CA LEU A 128 -23.56 6.40 -19.58
C LEU A 128 -24.31 5.30 -20.33
N LEU A 129 -25.13 4.52 -19.63
CA LEU A 129 -25.91 3.41 -20.20
C LEU A 129 -27.31 3.82 -20.68
N ASP A 130 -27.72 5.08 -20.47
CA ASP A 130 -29.09 5.57 -20.70
C ASP A 130 -30.17 4.72 -20.00
N MET A 131 -29.91 4.35 -18.74
CA MET A 131 -30.80 3.51 -17.93
C MET A 131 -31.17 4.21 -16.62
N THR A 132 -32.37 3.90 -16.10
CA THR A 132 -32.75 4.38 -14.77
C THR A 132 -31.94 3.68 -13.68
N LEU A 133 -31.66 4.39 -12.58
CA LEU A 133 -30.93 3.80 -11.45
C LEU A 133 -31.62 2.54 -10.91
N LYS A 134 -32.96 2.52 -10.90
CA LYS A 134 -33.76 1.38 -10.44
C LYS A 134 -33.52 0.13 -11.30
N ASP A 135 -33.40 0.30 -12.61
CA ASP A 135 -33.17 -0.83 -13.52
C ASP A 135 -31.75 -1.39 -13.37
N ILE A 136 -30.76 -0.52 -13.13
CA ILE A 136 -29.38 -0.97 -12.85
C ILE A 136 -29.30 -1.69 -11.51
N GLU A 137 -29.97 -1.18 -10.47
CA GLU A 137 -29.98 -1.82 -9.15
C GLU A 137 -30.62 -3.22 -9.21
N ARG A 138 -31.64 -3.44 -10.05
CA ARG A 138 -32.24 -4.77 -10.30
C ARG A 138 -31.33 -5.78 -10.99
N VAL A 139 -30.29 -5.31 -11.69
CA VAL A 139 -29.29 -6.19 -12.31
C VAL A 139 -28.19 -6.54 -11.31
N LEU A 140 -27.89 -5.62 -10.38
CA LEU A 140 -26.85 -5.80 -9.36
C LEU A 140 -27.30 -6.64 -8.16
N TYR A 141 -28.58 -6.59 -7.80
CA TYR A 141 -29.19 -7.28 -6.67
C TYR A 141 -30.28 -8.23 -7.13
#